data_AF-A0A1N6MUE7-F1
#
_entry.id   AF-A0A1N6MUE7-F1
#
_cell.length_a   1.000
_cell.length_b   1.000
_cell.length_c   1.000
_cell.angle_alpha   90.00
_cell.angle_beta   90.00
_cell.angle_gamma   90.00
#
_symmetry.space_group_name_H-M   'P 1'
#
loop_
_entity.id
_entity.type
_entity.pdbx_description
1 polymer ?
#
loop_
_entity_poly.entity_id
_entity_poly.type
_entity_poly.pdbx_seq_one_letter_code
_entity_poly.pdbx_strand_id
1 'polypeptide(L)'
;MDIFSSQWLFSAGQPYCLRVSITPCSAPVPVQLDWRPVRKKARRLYLSTGPESRELADGEVTVFRLSESQWQTQVAGHAEAQPEKWEVLPFALSELAVHPEFATFDFLGMTETDACEN
;
A
#
# COMPACT_ATOMS: atom_id res chain seq x y z
N MET A 1 -2.13 -20.04 16.30
CA MET A 1 -3.06 -18.90 16.19
C MET A 1 -2.29 -17.89 15.38
N ASP A 2 -2.26 -18.16 14.09
CA ASP A 2 -1.28 -17.65 13.18
C ASP A 2 -1.83 -16.33 12.67
N ILE A 3 -1.24 -15.25 13.17
CA ILE A 3 -1.55 -13.91 12.69
C ILE A 3 -0.84 -13.79 11.34
N PHE A 4 -1.41 -14.42 10.31
CA PHE A 4 -1.04 -14.15 8.94
C PHE A 4 -1.10 -12.63 8.78
N SER A 5 0.02 -11.97 8.49
CA SER A 5 0.03 -10.53 8.26
C SER A 5 0.02 -10.34 6.75
N SER A 6 -1.16 -10.11 6.18
CA SER A 6 -1.28 -9.83 4.76
C SER A 6 -0.77 -8.41 4.50
N GLN A 7 0.12 -8.29 3.52
CA GLN A 7 0.65 -7.00 3.10
C GLN A 7 0.01 -6.64 1.76
N TRP A 8 -0.58 -5.46 1.68
CA TRP A 8 -1.19 -4.96 0.45
C TRP A 8 -0.29 -3.93 -0.20
N LEU A 9 -0.13 -4.05 -1.51
CA LEU A 9 0.70 -3.18 -2.31
C LEU A 9 -0.15 -2.30 -3.21
N PHE A 10 0.19 -1.02 -3.22
CA PHE A 10 -0.42 0.00 -4.05
C PHE A 10 0.67 0.77 -4.80
N SER A 11 0.43 1.14 -6.04
CA SER A 11 1.24 2.12 -6.75
C SER A 11 0.62 3.50 -6.60
N ALA A 12 1.41 4.49 -6.17
CA ALA A 12 0.99 5.89 -6.17
C ALA A 12 1.19 6.56 -7.55
N GLY A 13 2.23 6.11 -8.25
CA GLY A 13 2.68 6.62 -9.55
C GLY A 13 4.17 6.40 -9.65
N GLN A 14 4.70 6.16 -10.86
CA GLN A 14 6.12 5.83 -11.01
C GLN A 14 7.00 6.98 -10.46
N PRO A 15 7.99 6.72 -9.58
CA PRO A 15 8.52 5.41 -9.17
C PRO A 15 8.05 4.90 -7.78
N TYR A 16 6.96 5.43 -7.22
CA TYR A 16 6.55 5.18 -5.84
C TYR A 16 5.48 4.10 -5.69
N CYS A 17 5.73 3.19 -4.74
CA CYS A 17 4.79 2.19 -4.26
C CYS A 17 4.59 2.32 -2.76
N LEU A 18 3.45 1.85 -2.27
CA LEU A 18 3.10 1.84 -0.87
C LEU A 18 2.74 0.42 -0.47
N ARG A 19 3.20 0.04 0.70
CA ARG A 19 2.78 -1.17 1.38
C ARG A 19 1.96 -0.80 2.59
N VAL A 20 0.80 -1.41 2.70
CA VAL A 20 -0.06 -1.28 3.87
C VAL A 20 -0.07 -2.63 4.58
N SER A 21 0.36 -2.64 5.82
CA SER A 21 0.28 -3.83 6.67
C SER A 21 -1.15 -3.94 7.19
N ILE A 22 -1.85 -5.02 6.85
CA ILE A 22 -3.22 -5.24 7.29
C ILE A 22 -3.35 -6.55 8.06
N THR A 23 -4.33 -6.59 8.95
CA THR A 23 -4.80 -7.86 9.50
C THR A 23 -5.71 -8.50 8.43
N PRO A 24 -5.49 -9.77 8.05
CA PRO A 24 -6.21 -10.43 6.98
C PRO A 24 -7.71 -10.43 7.27
N CYS A 25 -8.49 -9.87 6.35
CA CYS A 25 -9.92 -10.10 6.28
C CYS A 25 -10.18 -11.30 5.37
N SER A 26 -11.05 -12.21 5.80
CA SER A 26 -11.23 -13.53 5.20
C SER A 26 -12.00 -13.56 3.88
N ALA A 27 -11.87 -12.55 3.03
CA ALA A 27 -12.53 -12.55 1.72
C ALA A 27 -11.78 -11.69 0.69
N PRO A 28 -11.82 -12.07 -0.61
CA PRO A 28 -11.34 -11.23 -1.71
C PRO A 28 -12.33 -10.08 -1.91
N VAL A 29 -12.20 -9.04 -1.09
CA VAL A 29 -13.02 -7.84 -1.16
C VAL A 29 -12.28 -6.77 -1.99
N PRO A 30 -12.96 -5.97 -2.82
CA PRO A 30 -12.32 -4.84 -3.49
C PRO A 30 -11.66 -3.90 -2.48
N VAL A 31 -10.39 -3.63 -2.73
CA VAL A 31 -9.53 -2.79 -1.90
C VAL A 31 -9.27 -1.48 -2.62
N GLN A 32 -9.38 -0.37 -1.90
CA GLN A 32 -9.01 0.94 -2.40
C GLN A 32 -8.33 1.77 -1.33
N LEU A 33 -7.32 2.54 -1.73
CA LEU A 33 -6.62 3.48 -0.89
C LEU A 33 -6.97 4.89 -1.37
N ASP A 34 -7.47 5.75 -0.48
CA ASP A 34 -7.92 7.09 -0.85
C ASP A 34 -7.67 8.15 0.24
N TRP A 35 -7.35 9.37 -0.20
CA TRP A 35 -7.25 10.52 0.69
C TRP A 35 -8.64 11.10 0.96
N ARG A 36 -9.05 11.10 2.23
CA ARG A 36 -10.30 11.75 2.64
C ARG A 36 -10.03 13.09 3.29
N PRO A 37 -10.79 14.14 2.93
CA PRO A 37 -10.70 15.42 3.61
C PRO A 37 -11.29 15.29 5.01
N VAL A 38 -10.52 15.75 6.00
CA VAL A 38 -10.95 15.81 7.40
C VAL A 38 -11.05 17.28 7.80
N ARG A 39 -11.84 17.59 8.85
CA ARG A 39 -12.05 18.98 9.32
C ARG A 39 -10.70 19.70 9.46
N LYS A 40 -10.62 20.95 8.97
CA LYS A 40 -9.43 21.84 8.95
C LYS A 40 -8.30 21.46 7.97
N LYS A 41 -8.63 21.18 6.70
CA LYS A 41 -7.67 21.02 5.57
C LYS A 41 -6.65 19.88 5.71
N ALA A 42 -6.74 19.03 6.72
CA ALA A 42 -5.96 17.81 6.81
C ALA A 42 -6.58 16.76 5.87
N ARG A 43 -5.75 16.09 5.08
CA ARG A 43 -6.14 14.87 4.38
C ARG A 43 -5.65 13.69 5.20
N ARG A 44 -6.50 12.69 5.38
CA ARG A 44 -6.12 11.43 6.04
C ARG A 44 -6.28 10.29 5.05
N LEU A 45 -5.36 9.35 5.12
CA LEU A 45 -5.36 8.20 4.24
C LEU A 45 -6.32 7.16 4.81
N TYR A 46 -7.28 6.74 3.98
CA TYR A 46 -8.22 5.69 4.33
C TYR A 46 -7.98 4.48 3.45
N LEU A 47 -8.01 3.32 4.08
CA LEU A 47 -8.08 2.03 3.43
C LEU A 47 -9.54 1.57 3.43
N SER A 48 -10.09 1.39 2.24
CA SER A 48 -11.44 0.88 2.02
C SER A 48 -11.36 -0.58 1.57
N THR A 49 -12.09 -1.45 2.26
CA THR A 49 -12.18 -2.90 2.02
C THR A 49 -13.65 -3.26 1.92
N GLY A 50 -14.21 -3.13 0.71
CA GLY A 50 -15.64 -3.28 0.45
C GLY A 50 -16.48 -2.28 1.26
N PRO A 51 -17.36 -2.73 2.17
CA PRO A 51 -18.19 -1.83 2.97
C PRO A 51 -17.43 -1.16 4.12
N GLU A 52 -16.27 -1.67 4.50
CA GLU A 52 -15.49 -1.14 5.61
C GLU A 52 -14.47 -0.13 5.11
N SER A 53 -14.31 0.99 5.82
CA SER A 53 -13.24 1.94 5.57
C SER A 53 -12.63 2.36 6.89
N ARG A 54 -11.30 2.28 6.98
CA ARG A 54 -10.55 2.67 8.18
C ARG A 54 -9.45 3.66 7.85
N GLU A 55 -9.15 4.52 8.81
CA GLU A 55 -8.01 5.43 8.74
C GLU A 55 -6.71 4.65 8.96
N LEU A 56 -5.67 5.00 8.19
CA LEU A 56 -4.32 4.47 8.36
C LEU A 56 -3.46 5.43 9.18
N ALA A 57 -2.62 4.87 10.05
CA ALA A 57 -1.59 5.61 10.77
C ALA A 57 -0.23 5.53 10.06
N ASP A 58 0.69 6.45 10.37
CA ASP A 58 2.06 6.48 9.81
C ASP A 58 2.83 5.17 9.98
N GLY A 59 2.55 4.38 11.03
CA GLY A 59 3.19 3.07 11.27
C GLY A 59 2.59 1.91 10.46
N GLU A 60 1.46 2.11 9.79
CA GLU A 60 0.78 1.07 9.01
C GLU A 60 1.14 1.13 7.52
N VAL A 61 1.75 2.24 7.08
CA VAL A 61 2.11 2.51 5.70
C VAL A 61 3.62 2.60 5.58
N THR A 62 4.17 1.86 4.62
CA THR A 62 5.57 1.97 4.24
C THR A 62 5.64 2.40 2.79
N VAL A 63 6.36 3.49 2.51
CA VAL A 63 6.57 3.95 1.14
C VAL A 63 7.87 3.40 0.61
N PHE A 64 7.83 2.98 -0.64
CA PHE A 64 8.95 2.42 -1.35
C PHE A 64 9.19 3.17 -2.65
N ARG A 65 10.45 3.28 -3.02
CA ARG A 65 10.87 3.74 -4.33
C ARG A 65 11.42 2.57 -5.13
N LEU A 66 10.82 2.35 -6.30
CA LEU A 66 11.25 1.33 -7.23
C LEU A 66 12.23 1.94 -8.24
N SER A 67 13.22 1.14 -8.67
CA SER A 67 13.95 1.45 -9.89
C SER A 67 13.05 1.26 -11.11
N GLU A 68 13.41 1.86 -12.25
CA GLU A 68 12.69 1.66 -13.52
C GLU A 68 12.56 0.18 -13.88
N SER A 69 13.61 -0.60 -13.66
CA SER A 69 13.61 -2.05 -13.89
C SER A 69 12.67 -2.81 -12.95
N GLN A 70 12.59 -2.40 -11.67
CA GLN A 70 11.67 -3.00 -10.69
C GLN A 70 10.22 -2.66 -11.05
N TRP A 71 9.95 -1.41 -11.41
CA TRP A 71 8.63 -0.97 -11.85
C TRP A 71 8.15 -1.74 -13.08
N GLN A 72 8.98 -1.84 -14.12
CA GLN A 72 8.64 -2.60 -15.33
C GLN A 72 8.41 -4.08 -15.04
N THR A 73 9.14 -4.67 -14.10
CA THR A 73 9.00 -6.09 -13.76
C THR A 73 7.75 -6.35 -12.92
N GLN A 74 7.52 -5.56 -11.87
CA GLN A 74 6.54 -5.86 -10.83
C GLN A 74 5.20 -5.16 -11.04
N VAL A 75 5.22 -3.92 -11.52
CA VAL A 75 4.00 -3.15 -11.79
C VAL A 75 3.51 -3.41 -13.21
N ALA A 76 4.37 -3.20 -14.22
CA ALA A 76 3.97 -3.39 -15.62
C ALA A 76 3.97 -4.88 -16.04
N GLY A 77 4.93 -5.66 -15.54
CA GLY A 77 5.10 -7.07 -15.85
C GLY A 77 4.31 -8.02 -14.95
N HIS A 78 3.61 -7.51 -13.93
CA HIS A 78 2.86 -8.28 -12.94
C HIS A 78 3.67 -9.42 -12.28
N ALA A 79 4.99 -9.29 -12.21
CA ALA A 79 5.81 -10.23 -11.46
C ALA A 79 5.57 -10.09 -9.96
N GLU A 80 5.88 -11.15 -9.19
CA GLU A 80 5.81 -11.11 -7.74
C GLU A 80 6.58 -9.91 -7.17
N ALA A 81 5.84 -9.04 -6.51
CA ALA A 81 6.41 -7.87 -5.89
C ALA A 81 7.28 -8.30 -4.70
N GLN A 82 8.55 -7.88 -4.71
CA GLN A 82 9.52 -8.19 -3.66
C GLN A 82 9.87 -6.89 -2.92
N PRO A 83 8.98 -6.38 -2.05
CA PRO A 83 9.16 -5.12 -1.35
C PRO A 83 10.39 -5.10 -0.43
N GLU A 84 10.91 -6.26 -0.03
CA GLU A 84 12.15 -6.37 0.74
C GLU A 84 13.39 -5.84 0.01
N LYS A 85 13.36 -5.79 -1.33
CA LYS A 85 14.46 -5.30 -2.17
C LYS A 85 14.27 -3.85 -2.61
N TRP A 86 13.17 -3.21 -2.21
CA TRP A 86 12.87 -1.84 -2.59
C TRP A 86 13.46 -0.85 -1.58
N GLU A 87 13.78 0.35 -2.06
CA GLU A 87 14.27 1.40 -1.19
C GLU A 87 13.12 1.94 -0.33
N VAL A 88 13.16 1.69 0.98
CA VAL A 88 12.19 2.22 1.93
C VAL A 88 12.43 3.71 2.12
N LEU A 89 11.38 4.50 1.97
CA LEU A 89 11.39 5.92 2.25
C LEU A 89 10.64 6.20 3.55
N PRO A 90 11.25 6.94 4.49
CA PRO A 90 10.65 7.26 5.79
C PRO A 90 9.67 8.44 5.67
N PHE A 91 8.76 8.39 4.71
CA PHE A 91 7.75 9.43 4.54
C PHE A 91 6.62 9.28 5.56
N ALA A 92 6.22 10.40 6.15
CA ALA A 92 4.98 10.48 6.91
C ALA A 92 3.77 10.64 5.97
N LEU A 93 2.60 10.15 6.38
CA LEU A 93 1.32 10.34 5.68
C LEU A 93 1.03 11.81 5.41
N SER A 94 1.42 12.69 6.33
CA SER A 94 1.26 14.14 6.16
C SER A 94 2.09 14.69 5.00
N GLU A 95 3.25 14.10 4.73
CA GLU A 95 4.08 14.44 3.57
C GLU A 95 3.44 13.90 2.30
N LEU A 96 3.03 12.63 2.28
CA LEU A 96 2.36 12.03 1.13
C LEU A 96 1.12 12.81 0.69
N ALA A 97 0.35 13.33 1.67
CA ALA A 97 -0.85 14.12 1.40
C ALA A 97 -0.61 15.43 0.61
N VAL A 98 0.62 15.97 0.65
CA VAL A 98 0.98 17.19 -0.09
C VAL A 98 1.66 16.91 -1.43
N HIS A 99 2.11 15.67 -1.65
CA HIS A 99 2.76 15.28 -2.89
C HIS A 99 1.72 14.89 -3.96
N PRO A 100 1.78 15.49 -5.16
CA PRO A 100 0.85 15.16 -6.25
C PRO A 100 1.04 13.72 -6.76
N GLU A 101 2.23 13.16 -6.60
CA GLU A 101 2.56 11.78 -6.98
C GLU A 101 1.79 10.76 -6.16
N PHE A 102 1.34 11.11 -4.95
CA PHE A 102 0.56 10.24 -4.06
C PHE A 102 -0.92 10.61 -4.07
N ALA A 103 -1.41 11.30 -5.11
CA ALA A 103 -2.81 11.71 -5.18
C ALA A 103 -3.76 10.54 -5.49
N THR A 104 -3.29 9.56 -6.24
CA THR A 104 -4.03 8.37 -6.67
C THR A 104 -3.28 7.13 -6.27
N PHE A 105 -4.00 6.04 -6.03
CA PHE A 105 -3.40 4.77 -5.67
C PHE A 105 -4.08 3.65 -6.44
N ASP A 106 -3.30 2.88 -7.18
CA ASP A 106 -3.76 1.69 -7.87
C ASP A 106 -3.34 0.46 -7.09
N PHE A 107 -4.27 -0.47 -6.88
CA PHE A 107 -3.98 -1.71 -6.18
C PHE A 107 -3.17 -2.64 -7.08
N LEU A 108 -1.97 -3.00 -6.62
CA LEU A 108 -1.06 -3.89 -7.36
C LEU A 108 -1.31 -5.36 -7.01
N GLY A 109 -1.68 -5.63 -5.75
CA GLY A 109 -1.91 -6.98 -5.28
C GLY A 109 -1.64 -7.14 -3.79
N MET A 110 -1.78 -8.37 -3.33
CA MET A 110 -1.42 -8.79 -1.99
C MET A 110 -0.11 -9.55 -2.08
N THR A 111 0.89 -9.14 -1.30
CA THR A 111 2.00 -10.03 -0.98
C THR A 111 1.55 -10.83 0.23
N GLU A 112 1.03 -12.02 -0.04
CA GLU A 112 0.96 -13.05 0.99
C GLU A 112 2.40 -13.37 1.35
N THR A 113 2.83 -13.04 2.57
CA THR A 113 4.03 -13.63 3.13
C THR A 113 3.68 -15.08 3.40
N ASP A 114 3.80 -15.90 2.37
CA ASP A 114 3.52 -17.32 2.39
C ASP A 114 4.51 -17.98 3.36
N ALA A 115 4.02 -18.27 4.55
CA ALA A 115 4.50 -19.41 5.31
C ALA A 115 3.41 -20.48 5.22
N CYS A 116 3.10 -20.96 4.01
CA CYS A 116 2.43 -22.24 3.84
C CYS A 116 3.52 -23.32 3.75
N GLU A 117 4.13 -23.65 4.89
CA GLU A 117 4.76 -24.95 5.05
C GLU A 117 3.64 -25.99 5.08
N ASN A 118 3.62 -26.90 4.10
CA ASN A 118 2.89 -28.15 4.21
C ASN A 118 3.77 -29.31 3.77
#